data_AF-A0A4Q2TZT7-F1
#
_entry.id   AF-A0A4Q2TZT7-F1
#
_cell.length_a   1.000
_cell.length_b   1.000
_cell.length_c   1.000
_cell.angle_alpha   90.00
_cell.angle_beta   90.00
_cell.angle_gamma   90.00
#
_symmetry.space_group_name_H-M   'P 1'
#
loop_
_entity.id
_entity.type
_entity.pdbx_description
1 polymer ?
#
loop_
_entity_poly.entity_id
_entity_poly.type
_entity_poly.pdbx_seq_one_letter_code
_entity_poly.pdbx_strand_id
1 'polypeptide(L)'
;MTTATIPDDLRPRLGKFVRLLASDQPGDVVAAATAIKRALAAHGADLNDLGDDIDRHAEPLVIYVDRPQTRRQSRAEAGHIDWTSSHRIHVAATLERGLIRFPFNQWERDFIGNIVGRLRNPRSRLTFKQAEVAERLVAKVEHGR
;
A
#
# COMPACT_ATOMS: atom_id res chain seq x y z
N MET A 1 34.17 -19.89 -9.66
CA MET A 1 34.29 -18.49 -10.13
C MET A 1 33.71 -17.62 -9.04
N THR A 2 34.54 -16.78 -8.42
CA THR A 2 34.15 -15.89 -7.33
C THR A 2 33.47 -14.68 -7.97
N THR A 3 32.14 -14.57 -7.89
CA THR A 3 31.40 -13.45 -8.48
C THR A 3 31.80 -12.17 -7.77
N ALA A 4 32.50 -11.26 -8.44
CA ALA A 4 32.91 -9.99 -7.86
C ALA A 4 31.65 -9.13 -7.69
N THR A 5 31.37 -8.70 -6.45
CA THR A 5 30.33 -7.70 -6.18
C THR A 5 30.97 -6.32 -6.28
N ILE A 6 30.31 -5.40 -7.00
CA ILE A 6 30.83 -4.04 -7.16
C ILE A 6 30.79 -3.31 -5.82
N PRO A 7 31.91 -2.72 -5.34
CA PRO A 7 31.94 -2.00 -4.07
C PRO A 7 30.97 -0.82 -4.03
N ASP A 8 30.29 -0.63 -2.90
CA ASP A 8 29.26 0.41 -2.76
C ASP A 8 29.79 1.84 -2.88
N ASP A 9 31.05 2.08 -2.52
CA ASP A 9 31.74 3.37 -2.65
C ASP A 9 32.03 3.73 -4.12
N LEU A 10 32.12 2.73 -4.99
CA LEU A 10 32.38 2.91 -6.42
C LEU A 10 31.09 3.28 -7.20
N ARG A 11 29.91 2.87 -6.71
CA ARG A 11 28.60 3.03 -7.39
C ARG A 11 28.28 4.49 -7.78
N PRO A 12 28.43 5.51 -6.91
CA PRO A 12 28.11 6.90 -7.27
C PRO A 12 29.01 7.43 -8.40
N ARG A 13 30.28 7.03 -8.39
CA ARG A 13 31.27 7.43 -9.40
C ARG A 13 31.00 6.76 -10.74
N LEU A 14 30.67 5.47 -10.75
CA LEU A 14 30.23 4.76 -11.96
C LEU A 14 28.98 5.40 -12.55
N GLY A 15 27.98 5.75 -11.72
CA GLY A 15 26.77 6.44 -12.17
C GLY A 15 27.05 7.79 -12.85
N LYS A 16 28.10 8.51 -12.46
CA LYS A 16 28.55 9.73 -13.17
C LYS A 16 29.08 9.40 -14.57
N PHE A 17 29.95 8.40 -14.70
CA PHE A 17 30.53 8.03 -15.99
C PHE A 17 29.51 7.41 -16.94
N VAL A 18 28.59 6.58 -16.44
CA VAL A 18 27.50 6.00 -17.24
C VAL A 18 26.64 7.09 -17.87
N ARG A 19 26.30 8.15 -17.12
CA ARG A 19 25.58 9.31 -17.67
C ARG A 19 26.37 10.04 -18.77
N LEU A 20 27.69 10.09 -18.64
CA LEU A 20 28.57 10.75 -19.61
C LEU A 20 28.68 9.97 -20.93
N LEU A 21 28.34 8.67 -20.94
CA LEU A 21 28.20 7.89 -22.18
C LEU A 21 27.09 8.40 -23.10
N ALA A 22 26.13 9.18 -22.58
CA ALA A 22 25.07 9.81 -23.35
C ALA A 22 25.46 11.21 -23.90
N SER A 23 26.72 11.63 -23.79
CA SER A 23 27.20 12.92 -24.32
C SER A 23 27.20 12.91 -25.86
N ASP A 24 26.84 14.04 -26.47
CA ASP A 24 26.95 14.26 -27.92
C ASP A 24 28.40 14.48 -28.38
N GLN A 25 29.35 14.57 -27.45
CA GLN A 25 30.76 14.74 -27.75
C GLN A 25 31.48 13.38 -27.72
N PRO A 26 32.01 12.88 -28.85
CA PRO A 26 32.67 11.57 -28.90
C PRO A 26 33.84 11.43 -27.93
N GLY A 27 34.58 12.53 -27.67
CA GLY A 27 35.68 12.56 -26.72
C GLY A 27 35.25 12.25 -25.29
N ASP A 28 34.09 12.75 -24.87
CA ASP A 28 33.52 12.50 -23.54
C ASP A 28 33.12 11.05 -23.37
N VAL A 29 32.49 10.46 -24.40
CA VAL A 29 32.06 9.05 -24.38
C VAL A 29 33.27 8.12 -24.24
N VAL A 30 34.34 8.36 -25.02
CA VAL A 30 35.57 7.56 -24.96
C VAL A 30 36.28 7.74 -23.60
N ALA A 31 36.34 8.96 -23.09
CA ALA A 31 36.92 9.24 -21.77
C ALA A 31 36.13 8.56 -20.65
N ALA A 32 34.79 8.59 -20.72
CA ALA A 32 33.89 7.94 -19.78
C ALA A 32 34.06 6.42 -19.79
N ALA A 33 34.06 5.79 -20.97
CA ALA A 33 34.25 4.35 -21.10
C ALA A 33 35.62 3.91 -20.54
N THR A 34 36.67 4.69 -20.81
CA THR A 34 38.01 4.44 -20.26
C THR A 34 38.04 4.59 -18.74
N ALA A 35 37.38 5.61 -18.20
CA ALA A 35 37.29 5.84 -16.76
C ALA A 35 36.53 4.73 -16.04
N ILE A 36 35.44 4.20 -16.62
CA ILE A 36 34.70 3.05 -16.09
C ILE A 36 35.62 1.83 -16.00
N LYS A 37 36.28 1.46 -17.11
CA LYS A 37 37.19 0.30 -17.13
C LYS A 37 38.30 0.41 -16.09
N ARG A 38 38.92 1.59 -15.97
CA ARG A 38 39.97 1.84 -14.97
C ARG A 38 39.47 1.73 -13.54
N ALA A 39 38.28 2.27 -13.27
CA ALA A 39 37.71 2.25 -11.94
C ALA A 39 37.34 0.83 -11.51
N LEU A 40 36.74 0.02 -12.39
CA LEU A 40 36.44 -1.39 -12.11
C LEU A 40 37.73 -2.20 -11.90
N ALA A 41 38.72 -2.03 -12.78
CA ALA A 41 39.99 -2.75 -12.69
C ALA A 41 40.74 -2.46 -11.38
N ALA A 42 40.63 -1.26 -10.82
CA ALA A 42 41.23 -0.91 -9.53
C ALA A 42 40.70 -1.76 -8.36
N HIS A 43 39.53 -2.38 -8.53
CA HIS A 43 38.89 -3.27 -7.55
C HIS A 43 38.85 -4.72 -8.04
N GLY A 44 39.61 -5.07 -9.08
CA GLY A 44 39.67 -6.44 -9.62
C GLY A 44 38.40 -6.90 -10.34
N ALA A 45 37.55 -5.96 -10.77
CA ALA A 45 36.32 -6.22 -11.52
C ALA A 45 36.42 -5.77 -12.98
N ASP A 46 35.55 -6.28 -13.83
CA ASP A 46 35.39 -5.86 -15.23
C ASP A 46 33.95 -5.43 -15.60
N LEU A 47 33.72 -5.17 -16.88
CA LEU A 47 32.39 -4.76 -17.37
C LEU A 47 31.34 -5.87 -17.30
N ASN A 48 31.75 -7.14 -17.37
CA ASN A 48 30.84 -8.28 -17.22
C ASN A 48 30.40 -8.38 -15.75
N ASP A 49 31.33 -8.22 -14.80
CA ASP A 49 31.00 -8.17 -13.37
C ASP A 49 30.02 -7.03 -13.05
N LEU A 50 30.18 -5.87 -13.71
CA LEU A 50 29.23 -4.76 -13.59
C LEU A 50 27.85 -5.12 -14.17
N GLY A 51 27.79 -5.84 -15.29
CA GLY A 51 26.54 -6.35 -15.86
C GLY A 51 25.83 -7.31 -14.90
N ASP A 52 26.57 -8.28 -14.37
CA ASP A 52 26.07 -9.26 -13.39
C ASP A 52 25.59 -8.58 -12.09
N ASP A 53 26.23 -7.49 -11.67
CA ASP A 53 25.78 -6.67 -10.53
C ASP A 53 24.46 -5.94 -10.83
N ILE A 54 24.31 -5.35 -12.03
CA ILE A 54 23.08 -4.67 -12.46
C ILE A 54 21.92 -5.67 -12.50
N ASP A 55 22.12 -6.84 -13.07
CA ASP A 55 21.07 -7.87 -13.19
C ASP A 55 20.63 -8.40 -11.82
N ARG A 56 21.58 -8.58 -10.88
CA ARG A 56 21.26 -8.97 -9.49
C ARG A 56 20.47 -7.91 -8.73
N HIS A 57 20.73 -6.64 -9.00
CA HIS A 57 20.04 -5.51 -8.35
C HIS A 57 18.80 -5.03 -9.10
N ALA A 58 18.39 -5.71 -10.18
CA ALA A 58 17.15 -5.46 -10.90
C ALA A 58 15.89 -5.98 -10.16
N GLU A 59 15.93 -6.06 -8.83
CA GLU A 59 14.71 -6.35 -8.07
C GLU A 59 13.69 -5.23 -8.29
N PRO A 60 12.41 -5.57 -8.53
CA PRO A 60 11.39 -4.57 -8.73
C PRO A 60 11.28 -3.71 -7.46
N LEU A 61 11.62 -2.43 -7.59
CA LEU A 61 11.42 -1.45 -6.54
C LEU A 61 9.91 -1.34 -6.26
N VAL A 62 9.41 -2.09 -5.27
CA VAL A 62 8.03 -1.97 -4.81
C VAL A 62 7.92 -0.67 -4.01
N ILE A 63 7.71 0.43 -4.72
CA ILE A 63 7.35 1.69 -4.08
C ILE A 63 5.90 1.54 -3.61
N TYR A 64 5.73 1.33 -2.29
CA TYR A 64 4.45 1.56 -1.64
C TYR A 64 4.20 3.06 -1.67
N VAL A 65 3.57 3.53 -2.74
CA VAL A 65 2.95 4.84 -2.72
C VAL A 65 1.79 4.71 -1.77
N ASP A 66 1.93 5.29 -0.57
CA ASP A 66 0.78 5.75 0.18
C ASP A 66 0.07 6.75 -0.73
N ARG A 67 -0.82 6.23 -1.58
CA ARG A 67 -1.88 7.06 -2.11
C ARG A 67 -2.57 7.52 -0.84
N PRO A 68 -2.55 8.82 -0.48
CA PRO A 68 -3.65 9.32 0.31
C PRO A 68 -4.86 8.79 -0.44
N GLN A 69 -5.76 8.08 0.24
CA GLN A 69 -7.06 7.80 -0.32
C GLN A 69 -7.58 9.18 -0.69
N THR A 70 -7.33 9.60 -1.93
CA THR A 70 -8.09 10.64 -2.57
C THR A 70 -9.46 10.10 -2.32
N ARG A 71 -10.20 10.86 -1.54
CA ARG A 71 -11.64 10.86 -1.54
C ARG A 71 -12.03 10.94 -3.02
N ARG A 72 -11.97 9.82 -3.74
CA ARG A 72 -13.07 9.32 -4.52
C ARG A 72 -14.19 9.22 -3.49
N GLN A 73 -14.73 10.39 -3.16
CA GLN A 73 -16.13 10.58 -2.96
C GLN A 73 -16.73 9.89 -4.16
N SER A 74 -17.05 8.63 -3.92
CA SER A 74 -17.98 7.86 -4.67
C SER A 74 -19.17 8.78 -4.87
N ARG A 75 -19.22 9.40 -6.04
CA ARG A 75 -20.43 9.97 -6.63
C ARG A 75 -21.49 8.87 -6.89
N ALA A 76 -21.37 7.72 -6.21
CA ALA A 76 -22.10 6.48 -6.40
C ALA A 76 -22.91 6.04 -5.16
N GLU A 77 -22.90 6.76 -4.03
CA GLU A 77 -23.66 6.35 -2.83
C GLU A 77 -24.53 7.49 -2.25
N ALA A 78 -25.20 8.25 -3.11
CA ALA A 78 -26.11 9.34 -2.71
C ALA A 78 -27.48 8.80 -2.25
N GLY A 79 -27.47 7.87 -1.30
CA GLY A 79 -28.68 7.24 -0.80
C GLY A 79 -28.57 6.89 0.68
N HIS A 80 -29.60 7.31 1.42
CA HIS A 80 -29.76 6.99 2.83
C HIS A 80 -30.91 6.03 2.98
N ILE A 81 -30.77 5.05 3.86
CA ILE A 81 -31.89 4.21 4.26
C ILE A 81 -32.59 4.84 5.46
N ASP A 82 -33.92 4.80 5.45
CA ASP A 82 -34.71 5.15 6.63
C ASP A 82 -35.26 3.86 7.25
N TRP A 83 -34.58 3.40 8.29
CA TRP A 83 -35.03 2.26 9.08
C TRP A 83 -36.12 2.69 10.05
N THR A 84 -37.15 1.85 10.18
CA THR A 84 -38.19 2.02 11.20
C THR A 84 -37.57 2.02 12.60
N SER A 85 -38.21 2.70 13.55
CA SER A 85 -37.74 2.77 14.94
C SER A 85 -37.54 1.38 15.56
N SER A 86 -38.44 0.44 15.26
CA SER A 86 -38.35 -0.94 15.75
C SER A 86 -37.11 -1.66 15.18
N HIS A 87 -36.85 -1.50 13.88
CA HIS A 87 -35.69 -2.12 13.23
C HIS A 87 -34.37 -1.55 13.75
N ARG A 88 -34.30 -0.22 13.97
CA ARG A 88 -33.14 0.44 14.58
C ARG A 88 -32.82 -0.11 15.98
N ILE A 89 -33.85 -0.26 16.82
CA ILE A 89 -33.70 -0.80 18.18
C ILE A 89 -33.21 -2.25 18.12
N HIS A 90 -33.81 -3.08 17.25
CA HIS A 90 -33.40 -4.48 17.08
C HIS A 90 -31.93 -4.59 16.69
N VAL A 91 -31.51 -3.90 15.63
CA VAL A 91 -30.13 -3.93 15.13
C VAL A 91 -29.15 -3.45 16.19
N ALA A 92 -29.42 -2.32 16.85
CA ALA A 92 -28.55 -1.79 17.90
C ALA A 92 -28.39 -2.78 19.06
N ALA A 93 -29.50 -3.35 19.55
CA ALA A 93 -29.47 -4.31 20.64
C ALA A 93 -28.74 -5.62 20.25
N THR A 94 -28.91 -6.10 19.01
CA THR A 94 -28.21 -7.29 18.53
C THR A 94 -26.71 -7.07 18.43
N LEU A 95 -26.27 -5.93 17.88
CA LEU A 95 -24.85 -5.59 17.78
C LEU A 95 -24.20 -5.38 19.16
N GLU A 96 -24.90 -4.73 20.10
CA GLU A 96 -24.42 -4.56 21.48
C GLU A 96 -24.24 -5.91 22.19
N ARG A 97 -25.18 -6.84 22.05
CA ARG A 97 -25.02 -8.21 22.56
C ARG A 97 -23.85 -8.94 21.88
N GLY A 98 -23.67 -8.71 20.59
CA GLY A 98 -22.57 -9.27 19.80
C GLY A 98 -21.20 -8.87 20.35
N LEU A 99 -21.01 -7.60 20.73
CA LEU A 99 -19.73 -7.09 21.24
C LEU A 99 -19.23 -7.84 22.49
N ILE A 100 -20.15 -8.40 23.28
CA ILE A 100 -19.84 -9.18 24.48
C ILE A 100 -19.50 -10.63 24.13
N ARG A 101 -20.16 -11.20 23.12
CA ARG A 101 -20.16 -12.65 22.85
C ARG A 101 -19.28 -13.09 21.69
N PHE A 102 -18.94 -12.19 20.77
CA PHE A 102 -18.21 -12.53 19.54
C PHE A 102 -16.83 -11.88 19.47
N PRO A 103 -15.81 -12.58 18.97
CA PRO A 103 -14.49 -12.02 18.73
C PRO A 103 -14.50 -11.15 17.47
N PHE A 104 -15.02 -9.94 17.59
CA PHE A 104 -14.90 -8.92 16.55
C PHE A 104 -13.48 -8.37 16.47
N ASN A 105 -13.00 -8.12 15.26
CA ASN A 105 -11.74 -7.41 15.04
C ASN A 105 -11.87 -5.92 15.42
N GLN A 106 -10.75 -5.20 15.52
CA GLN A 106 -10.73 -3.82 15.99
C GLN A 106 -11.63 -2.90 15.15
N TRP A 107 -11.56 -3.03 13.83
CA TRP A 107 -12.39 -2.24 12.91
C TRP A 107 -13.89 -2.52 13.08
N GLU A 108 -14.28 -3.79 13.26
CA GLU A 108 -15.69 -4.17 13.50
C GLU A 108 -16.19 -3.56 14.81
N ARG A 109 -15.38 -3.56 15.88
CA ARG A 109 -15.74 -2.94 17.17
C ARG A 109 -15.95 -1.43 17.04
N ASP A 110 -15.03 -0.74 16.38
CA ASP A 110 -15.10 0.70 16.17
C ASP A 110 -16.31 1.07 15.29
N PHE A 111 -16.56 0.29 14.24
CA PHE A 111 -17.72 0.44 13.37
C PHE A 111 -19.03 0.23 14.14
N ILE A 112 -19.15 -0.84 14.93
CA ILE A 112 -20.35 -1.13 15.73
C ILE A 112 -20.60 0.02 16.71
N GLY A 113 -19.59 0.51 17.42
CA GLY A 113 -19.74 1.63 18.35
C GLY A 113 -20.28 2.88 17.66
N ASN A 114 -19.78 3.20 16.46
CA ASN A 114 -20.27 4.34 15.67
C ASN A 114 -21.73 4.15 15.22
N ILE A 115 -22.06 2.97 14.69
CA ILE A 115 -23.41 2.66 14.18
C ILE A 115 -24.43 2.62 15.30
N VAL A 116 -24.13 1.98 16.43
CA VAL A 116 -25.01 1.95 17.60
C VAL A 116 -25.30 3.37 18.09
N GLY A 117 -24.28 4.23 18.18
CA GLY A 117 -24.46 5.64 18.52
C GLY A 117 -25.38 6.38 17.55
N ARG A 118 -25.25 6.12 16.24
CA ARG A 118 -26.13 6.68 15.21
C ARG A 118 -27.56 6.14 15.28
N LEU A 119 -27.75 4.85 15.53
CA LEU A 119 -29.07 4.22 15.60
C LEU A 119 -29.89 4.71 16.79
N ARG A 120 -29.23 5.02 17.90
CA ARG A 120 -29.86 5.65 19.08
C ARG A 120 -30.33 7.08 18.81
N ASN A 121 -29.76 7.77 17.82
CA ASN A 121 -30.22 9.09 17.41
C ASN A 121 -31.26 8.98 16.28
N PRO A 122 -32.56 9.28 16.52
CA PRO A 122 -33.61 9.13 15.52
C PRO A 122 -33.42 10.05 14.30
N ARG A 123 -32.65 11.13 14.44
CA ARG A 123 -32.36 12.06 13.34
C ARG A 123 -31.18 11.62 12.47
N SER A 124 -30.37 10.67 12.95
CA SER A 124 -29.22 10.19 12.19
C SER A 124 -29.67 9.17 11.15
N ARG A 125 -29.17 9.31 9.93
CA ARG A 125 -29.41 8.37 8.83
C ARG A 125 -28.15 7.56 8.56
N LEU A 126 -28.33 6.32 8.11
CA LEU A 126 -27.23 5.47 7.65
C LEU A 126 -27.17 5.51 6.14
N THR A 127 -25.97 5.47 5.59
CA THR A 127 -25.80 5.22 4.15
C THR A 127 -26.19 3.77 3.85
N PHE A 128 -26.56 3.47 2.60
CA PHE A 128 -26.88 2.10 2.21
C PHE A 128 -25.77 1.11 2.56
N LYS A 129 -24.51 1.48 2.32
CA LYS A 129 -23.36 0.65 2.68
C LYS A 129 -23.22 0.44 4.18
N GLN A 130 -23.48 1.47 4.98
CA GLN A 130 -23.46 1.34 6.45
C GLN A 130 -24.54 0.38 6.94
N ALA A 131 -25.74 0.46 6.35
CA ALA A 131 -26.85 -0.42 6.63
C ALA A 131 -26.53 -1.88 6.25
N GLU A 132 -25.99 -2.10 5.06
CA GLU A 132 -25.57 -3.44 4.60
C GLU A 132 -24.51 -4.07 5.52
N VAL A 133 -23.49 -3.29 5.89
CA VAL A 133 -22.44 -3.79 6.81
C VAL A 133 -23.03 -4.08 8.20
N ALA A 134 -23.95 -3.24 8.68
CA ALA A 134 -24.62 -3.47 9.96
C ALA A 134 -25.48 -4.74 9.92
N GLU A 135 -26.25 -4.97 8.87
CA GLU A 135 -27.05 -6.19 8.68
C GLU A 135 -26.17 -7.44 8.58
N ARG A 136 -25.04 -7.38 7.87
CA ARG A 136 -24.08 -8.48 7.81
C ARG A 136 -23.52 -8.83 9.18
N LEU A 137 -23.23 -7.82 10.01
CA LEU A 137 -22.75 -8.03 11.38
C LEU A 137 -23.85 -8.57 12.29
N VAL A 138 -25.10 -8.12 12.14
CA VAL A 138 -26.26 -8.70 12.83
C VAL A 138 -26.41 -10.17 12.46
N ALA A 139 -26.36 -10.51 11.17
CA ALA A 139 -26.44 -11.88 10.71
C ALA A 139 -25.31 -12.75 11.29
N LYS A 140 -24.09 -12.23 11.36
CA LYS A 140 -22.94 -12.90 12.00
C LYS A 140 -23.19 -13.20 13.48
N VAL A 141 -23.84 -12.29 14.22
CA VAL A 141 -24.19 -12.47 15.64
C VAL A 141 -25.35 -13.45 15.83
N GLU A 142 -26.34 -13.42 14.95
CA GLU A 142 -27.55 -14.25 15.05
C GLU A 142 -27.29 -15.70 14.61
N HIS A 143 -26.51 -15.90 13.54
CA HIS A 143 -26.23 -17.21 12.96
C HIS A 143 -24.95 -17.85 13.49
N GLY A 144 -24.05 -17.08 14.12
CA GLY A 144 -22.84 -17.61 14.75
C GLY A 144 -23.08 -18.27 16.11
N ARG A 145 -24.32 -18.72 16.39
CA ARG A 145 -24.67 -19.49 17.59
C ARG A 145 -24.38 -20.98 17.42
#